data_AF-A0A9E5CU11-F1
#
_entry.id   AF-A0A9E5CU11-F1
#
_cell.length_a   1.000
_cell.length_b   1.000
_cell.length_c   1.000
_cell.angle_alpha   90.00
_cell.angle_beta   90.00
_cell.angle_gamma   90.00
#
_symmetry.space_group_name_H-M   'P 1'
#
loop_
_entity.id
_entity.type
_entity.pdbx_description
1 polymer ?
#
loop_
_entity_poly.entity_id
_entity_poly.type
_entity_poly.pdbx_seq_one_letter_code
_entity_poly.pdbx_strand_id
1 'polypeptide(L)'
;MLAINNIELKLTRLFVAVSLAVTALVVLAACTATDDGTISAERFILKDAQGQPRAELGVGTDGIPTLSFYDNGQQLRLQLGESPDGGIGLHMFDADGRPRANVSLRSGSDPSIELFDSNGRKRATIDVSGDGSPSLVLMDSSGIARASLAISSQGVPGLNILDSQGNVRIDLRVWDDEVAALILSDSSGEPHAALAASDIGPPSLVLADEQTRSRVDLRVLKGGVPNLVLTDYQGNVLFTAP
;
A
#
# COMPACT_ATOMS: atom_id res chain seq x y z
N MET A 1 12.49 77.37 -18.10
CA MET A 1 13.02 76.18 -17.40
C MET A 1 12.14 75.74 -16.21
N LEU A 2 11.49 76.65 -15.46
CA LEU A 2 10.62 76.30 -14.31
C LEU A 2 9.28 75.61 -14.64
N ALA A 3 8.70 75.83 -15.82
CA ALA A 3 7.40 75.26 -16.19
C ALA A 3 7.43 73.75 -16.53
N ILE A 4 8.58 73.26 -17.02
CA ILE A 4 8.76 71.85 -17.43
C ILE A 4 8.80 70.94 -16.19
N ASN A 5 9.49 71.37 -15.12
CA ASN A 5 9.59 70.62 -13.87
C ASN A 5 8.25 70.41 -13.15
N ASN A 6 7.29 71.32 -13.33
CA ASN A 6 5.99 71.24 -12.66
C ASN A 6 5.01 70.28 -13.39
N ILE A 7 5.25 70.03 -14.68
CA ILE A 7 4.48 69.07 -15.48
C ILE A 7 5.00 67.65 -15.23
N GLU A 8 6.32 67.46 -15.22
CA GLU A 8 7.00 66.22 -14.84
C GLU A 8 6.53 65.72 -13.46
N LEU A 9 6.54 66.59 -12.44
CA LEU A 9 6.15 66.21 -11.07
C LEU A 9 4.66 65.81 -10.95
N LYS A 10 3.77 66.42 -11.75
CA LYS A 10 2.34 66.08 -11.79
C LYS A 10 2.11 64.75 -12.50
N LEU A 11 2.86 64.48 -13.58
CA LEU A 11 2.80 63.21 -14.32
C LEU A 11 3.32 62.05 -13.46
N THR A 12 4.44 62.20 -12.73
CA THR A 12 4.95 61.15 -11.84
C THR A 12 3.96 60.81 -10.72
N ARG A 13 3.33 61.82 -10.10
CA ARG A 13 2.33 61.59 -9.05
C ARG A 13 1.06 60.91 -9.59
N LEU A 14 0.65 61.24 -10.81
CA LEU A 14 -0.48 60.58 -11.47
C LEU A 14 -0.17 59.12 -11.80
N PHE A 15 1.04 58.81 -12.28
CA PHE A 15 1.49 57.44 -12.56
C PHE A 15 1.56 56.57 -11.31
N VAL A 16 2.06 57.12 -10.19
CA VAL A 16 2.12 56.40 -8.90
C VAL A 16 0.72 56.14 -8.36
N ALA A 17 -0.18 57.12 -8.44
CA ALA A 17 -1.57 56.96 -7.98
C ALA A 17 -2.35 55.93 -8.82
N VAL A 18 -2.17 55.93 -10.14
CA VAL A 18 -2.79 54.94 -11.05
C VAL A 18 -2.20 53.54 -10.80
N SER A 19 -0.89 53.43 -10.59
CA SER A 19 -0.26 52.13 -10.29
C SER A 19 -0.71 51.54 -8.96
N LEU A 20 -0.85 52.36 -7.90
CA LEU A 20 -1.41 51.93 -6.62
C LEU A 20 -2.89 51.55 -6.73
N ALA A 21 -3.68 52.29 -7.49
CA ALA A 21 -5.09 51.98 -7.71
C ALA A 21 -5.28 50.67 -8.50
N VAL A 22 -4.42 50.40 -9.49
CA VAL A 22 -4.45 49.15 -10.26
C VAL A 22 -3.98 47.96 -9.42
N THR A 23 -2.96 48.11 -8.57
CA THR A 23 -2.55 47.01 -7.66
C THR A 23 -3.59 46.72 -6.59
N ALA A 24 -4.22 47.74 -6.02
CA ALA A 24 -5.34 47.53 -5.09
C ALA A 24 -6.53 46.84 -5.78
N LEU A 25 -6.84 47.18 -7.04
CA LEU A 25 -7.93 46.56 -7.79
C LEU A 25 -7.63 45.11 -8.17
N VAL A 26 -6.37 44.75 -8.47
CA VAL A 26 -5.95 43.36 -8.75
C VAL A 26 -6.00 42.50 -7.48
N VAL A 27 -5.70 43.07 -6.30
CA VAL A 27 -5.79 42.35 -5.02
C VAL A 27 -7.25 42.14 -4.59
N LEU A 28 -8.15 43.08 -4.90
CA LEU A 28 -9.59 42.93 -4.62
C LEU A 28 -10.33 42.06 -5.64
N ALA A 29 -9.86 41.96 -6.89
CA ALA A 29 -10.48 41.14 -7.93
C ALA A 29 -10.16 39.64 -7.84
N ALA A 30 -9.23 39.22 -6.96
CA ALA A 30 -8.84 37.82 -6.79
C ALA A 30 -9.61 37.06 -5.70
N CYS A 31 -10.55 37.71 -5.00
CA CYS A 31 -11.43 37.10 -4.02
C CYS A 31 -12.82 37.72 -4.15
N THR A 32 -13.64 37.21 -5.07
CA THR A 32 -15.08 37.46 -4.98
C THR A 32 -15.62 36.59 -3.86
N ALA A 33 -15.56 37.09 -2.62
CA ALA A 33 -16.34 36.53 -1.54
C ALA A 33 -17.82 36.70 -1.95
N THR A 34 -18.50 35.59 -2.21
CA THR A 34 -19.94 35.61 -2.43
C THR A 34 -20.64 35.84 -1.09
N ASP A 35 -21.83 36.45 -1.12
CA ASP A 35 -22.60 36.80 0.09
C ASP A 35 -23.04 35.58 0.94
N ASP A 36 -22.74 34.35 0.51
CA ASP A 36 -22.92 33.10 1.24
C ASP A 36 -21.70 32.67 2.07
N GLY A 37 -20.59 33.42 2.02
CA GLY A 37 -19.34 33.08 2.70
C GLY A 37 -18.42 32.12 1.91
N THR A 38 -18.70 31.86 0.63
CA THR A 38 -17.84 31.02 -0.22
C THR A 38 -16.62 31.80 -0.73
N ILE A 39 -15.44 31.17 -0.66
CA ILE A 39 -14.22 31.65 -1.32
C ILE A 39 -14.00 30.79 -2.56
N SER A 40 -14.16 31.39 -3.74
CA SER A 40 -13.82 30.76 -5.02
C SER A 40 -12.43 31.20 -5.46
N ALA A 41 -11.54 30.23 -5.65
CA ALA A 41 -10.19 30.46 -6.16
C ALA A 41 -9.72 29.23 -6.92
N GLU A 42 -8.87 29.43 -7.93
CA GLU A 42 -8.22 28.31 -8.62
C GLU A 42 -7.20 27.60 -7.72
N ARG A 43 -6.55 28.36 -6.82
CA ARG A 43 -5.48 27.88 -5.94
C ARG A 43 -5.38 28.66 -4.63
N PHE A 44 -5.04 27.94 -3.56
CA PHE A 44 -4.67 28.49 -2.26
C PHE A 44 -3.24 28.07 -1.94
N ILE A 45 -2.33 29.04 -1.81
CA ILE A 45 -0.91 28.79 -1.54
C ILE A 45 -0.55 29.32 -0.16
N LEU A 46 -0.22 28.42 0.77
CA LEU A 46 0.38 28.77 2.05
C LEU A 46 1.87 29.05 1.83
N LYS A 47 2.33 30.24 2.21
CA LYS A 47 3.74 30.63 2.16
C LYS A 47 4.30 30.81 3.57
N ASP A 48 5.58 30.55 3.74
CA ASP A 48 6.30 30.89 4.97
C ASP A 48 6.69 32.38 5.03
N ALA A 49 7.39 32.78 6.09
CA ALA A 49 7.84 34.16 6.30
C ALA A 49 8.85 34.65 5.25
N GLN A 50 9.50 33.74 4.51
CA GLN A 50 10.41 34.05 3.40
C GLN A 50 9.66 34.12 2.06
N GLY A 51 8.35 33.86 2.05
CA GLY A 51 7.52 33.83 0.86
C GLY A 51 7.59 32.52 0.08
N GLN A 52 8.22 31.48 0.63
CA GLN A 52 8.31 30.15 -0.02
C GLN A 52 7.02 29.36 0.19
N PRO A 53 6.50 28.67 -0.84
CA PRO A 53 5.35 27.77 -0.69
C PRO A 53 5.64 26.63 0.29
N ARG A 54 4.67 26.34 1.16
CA ARG A 54 4.69 25.22 2.12
C ARG A 54 3.50 24.29 1.97
N ALA A 55 2.38 24.79 1.46
CA ALA A 55 1.26 23.96 1.04
C ALA A 55 0.49 24.62 -0.11
N GLU A 56 -0.16 23.81 -0.93
CA GLU A 56 -0.99 24.24 -2.06
C GLU A 56 -2.25 23.38 -2.12
N LEU A 57 -3.42 24.02 -2.10
CA LEU A 57 -4.71 23.41 -2.46
C LEU A 57 -5.12 23.98 -3.80
N GLY A 58 -5.35 23.14 -4.80
CA GLY A 58 -5.78 23.61 -6.11
C GLY A 58 -5.97 22.47 -7.11
N VAL A 59 -6.35 22.85 -8.32
CA VAL A 59 -6.45 21.94 -9.46
C VAL A 59 -5.17 22.08 -10.28
N GLY A 60 -4.44 20.98 -10.47
CA GLY A 60 -3.24 20.94 -11.30
C GLY A 60 -3.58 21.23 -12.77
N THR A 61 -2.54 21.46 -13.58
CA THR A 61 -2.73 21.64 -15.04
C THR A 61 -3.25 20.38 -15.75
N ASP A 62 -3.14 19.24 -15.08
CA ASP A 62 -3.72 17.95 -15.45
C ASP A 62 -5.23 17.85 -15.15
N GLY A 63 -5.80 18.85 -14.46
CA GLY A 63 -7.20 18.83 -14.03
C GLY A 63 -7.44 18.08 -12.72
N ILE A 64 -6.38 17.61 -12.06
CA ILE A 64 -6.50 16.80 -10.84
C ILE A 64 -6.49 17.73 -9.60
N PRO A 65 -7.52 17.65 -8.73
CA PRO A 65 -7.51 18.38 -7.47
C PRO A 65 -6.50 17.75 -6.50
N THR A 66 -5.63 18.56 -5.92
CA THR A 66 -4.64 18.10 -4.92
C THR A 66 -4.52 19.06 -3.74
N LEU A 67 -4.13 18.50 -2.59
CA LEU A 67 -3.56 19.21 -1.46
C LEU A 67 -2.12 18.71 -1.27
N SER A 68 -1.16 19.60 -1.51
CA SER A 68 0.28 19.28 -1.51
C SER A 68 1.00 20.02 -0.39
N PHE A 69 2.00 19.40 0.23
CA PHE A 69 2.88 20.00 1.23
C PHE A 69 4.34 19.87 0.82
N TYR A 70 5.10 20.96 1.00
CA TYR A 70 6.49 21.08 0.57
C TYR A 70 7.43 21.32 1.75
N ASP A 71 8.64 20.76 1.68
CA ASP A 71 9.70 21.05 2.65
C ASP A 71 10.44 22.37 2.37
N ASN A 72 11.45 22.68 3.20
CA ASN A 72 12.32 23.85 3.04
C ASN A 72 13.08 23.91 1.71
N GLY A 73 13.34 22.76 1.09
CA GLY A 73 13.96 22.63 -0.22
C GLY A 73 12.97 22.73 -1.39
N GLN A 74 11.70 23.04 -1.11
CA GLN A 74 10.58 23.05 -2.07
C GLN A 74 10.29 21.68 -2.70
N GLN A 75 10.67 20.60 -2.02
CA GLN A 75 10.34 19.23 -2.43
C GLN A 75 8.99 18.82 -1.87
N LEU A 76 8.16 18.20 -2.71
CA LEU A 76 6.88 17.62 -2.31
C LEU A 76 7.12 16.50 -1.29
N ARG A 77 6.46 16.58 -0.13
CA ARG A 77 6.58 15.57 0.95
C ARG A 77 5.30 14.82 1.22
N LEU A 78 4.16 15.46 0.97
CA LEU A 78 2.85 14.88 1.18
C LEU A 78 1.89 15.40 0.13
N GLN A 79 1.08 14.52 -0.44
CA GLN A 79 0.05 14.87 -1.40
C GLN A 79 -1.23 14.09 -1.08
N LEU A 80 -2.35 14.79 -1.02
CA LEU A 80 -3.69 14.20 -1.03
C LEU A 80 -4.33 14.54 -2.38
N GLY A 81 -4.76 13.53 -3.13
CA GLY A 81 -5.36 13.73 -4.44
C GLY A 81 -5.42 12.46 -5.25
N GLU A 82 -5.66 12.60 -6.55
CA GLU A 82 -5.56 11.49 -7.49
C GLU A 82 -4.09 11.34 -7.95
N SER A 83 -3.58 10.11 -7.94
CA SER A 83 -2.31 9.75 -8.54
C SER A 83 -2.47 9.48 -10.05
N PRO A 84 -1.40 9.57 -10.85
CA PRO A 84 -1.47 9.33 -12.30
C PRO A 84 -1.98 7.95 -12.73
N ASP A 85 -1.99 6.97 -11.82
CA ASP A 85 -2.56 5.62 -12.02
C ASP A 85 -4.06 5.54 -11.68
N GLY A 86 -4.72 6.67 -11.44
CA GLY A 86 -6.15 6.79 -11.15
C GLY A 86 -6.52 6.43 -9.71
N GLY A 87 -5.54 6.20 -8.83
CA GLY A 87 -5.78 6.00 -7.41
C GLY A 87 -6.06 7.31 -6.70
N ILE A 88 -7.01 7.35 -5.76
CA ILE A 88 -7.21 8.54 -4.91
C ILE A 88 -6.63 8.23 -3.54
N GLY A 89 -5.73 9.06 -3.03
CA GLY A 89 -5.07 8.78 -1.76
C GLY A 89 -4.16 9.85 -1.19
N LEU A 90 -3.57 9.47 -0.06
CA LEU A 90 -2.50 10.16 0.65
C LEU A 90 -1.16 9.54 0.27
N HIS A 91 -0.29 10.33 -0.33
CA HIS A 91 1.05 9.93 -0.79
C HIS A 91 2.11 10.67 0.02
N MET A 92 3.13 9.94 0.46
CA MET A 92 4.25 10.47 1.24
C MET A 92 5.56 10.23 0.51
N PHE A 93 6.40 11.25 0.43
CA PHE A 93 7.65 11.25 -0.35
C PHE A 93 8.87 11.56 0.53
N ASP A 94 10.02 10.99 0.17
CA ASP A 94 11.31 11.31 0.79
C ASP A 94 11.95 12.59 0.22
N ALA A 95 13.21 12.86 0.61
CA ALA A 95 13.89 14.10 0.27
C ALA A 95 14.32 14.21 -1.18
N ASP A 96 14.37 13.08 -1.86
CA ASP A 96 14.67 13.00 -3.27
C ASP A 96 13.37 12.94 -4.11
N GLY A 97 12.21 13.13 -3.47
CA GLY A 97 10.90 13.05 -4.11
C GLY A 97 10.43 11.62 -4.41
N ARG A 98 11.04 10.59 -3.80
CA ARG A 98 10.63 9.19 -4.02
C ARG A 98 9.48 8.81 -3.10
N PRO A 99 8.49 8.04 -3.58
CA PRO A 99 7.39 7.57 -2.74
C PRO A 99 7.91 6.66 -1.63
N ARG A 100 7.41 6.85 -0.40
CA ARG A 100 7.75 6.04 0.77
C ARG A 100 6.56 5.32 1.38
N ALA A 101 5.38 5.94 1.31
CA ALA A 101 4.14 5.33 1.76
C ALA A 101 2.94 5.92 1.01
N ASN A 102 1.98 5.08 0.67
CA ASN A 102 0.70 5.47 0.09
C ASN A 102 -0.44 4.89 0.94
N VAL A 103 -1.52 5.64 1.10
CA VAL A 103 -2.83 5.16 1.59
C VAL A 103 -3.86 5.59 0.57
N SER A 104 -4.38 4.66 -0.22
CA SER A 104 -5.17 5.00 -1.42
C SER A 104 -6.25 3.97 -1.74
N LEU A 105 -7.18 4.36 -2.60
CA LEU A 105 -8.07 3.45 -3.32
C LEU A 105 -7.45 3.11 -4.67
N ARG A 106 -6.99 1.88 -4.87
CA ARG A 106 -6.47 1.39 -6.16
C ARG A 106 -7.62 1.26 -7.16
N SER A 107 -7.43 1.81 -8.35
CA SER A 107 -8.44 1.83 -9.43
C SER A 107 -9.83 2.30 -8.97
N GLY A 108 -9.87 3.17 -7.95
CA GLY A 108 -11.07 3.79 -7.41
C GLY A 108 -11.89 2.98 -6.39
N SER A 109 -11.59 1.70 -6.14
CA SER A 109 -12.41 0.86 -5.24
C SER A 109 -11.65 0.14 -4.14
N ASP A 110 -10.42 -0.30 -4.41
CA ASP A 110 -9.73 -1.25 -3.53
C ASP A 110 -8.85 -0.49 -2.53
N PRO A 111 -9.18 -0.46 -1.23
CA PRO A 111 -8.36 0.23 -0.25
C PRO A 111 -7.01 -0.47 -0.11
N SER A 112 -5.94 0.33 -0.09
CA SER A 112 -4.57 -0.15 -0.01
C SER A 112 -3.68 0.78 0.80
N ILE A 113 -2.73 0.18 1.51
CA ILE A 113 -1.57 0.83 2.11
C ILE A 113 -0.34 0.20 1.47
N GLU A 114 0.52 1.02 0.88
CA GLU A 114 1.74 0.55 0.23
C GLU A 114 2.96 1.21 0.86
N LEU A 115 4.01 0.43 1.14
CA LEU A 115 5.27 0.92 1.68
C LEU A 115 6.42 0.65 0.70
N PHE A 116 7.34 1.60 0.58
CA PHE A 116 8.42 1.57 -0.41
C PHE A 116 9.82 1.69 0.24
N ASP A 117 10.82 1.04 -0.37
CA ASP A 117 12.24 1.20 -0.02
C ASP A 117 12.83 2.53 -0.54
N SER A 118 14.10 2.80 -0.22
CA SER A 118 14.80 4.03 -0.65
C SER A 118 15.00 4.14 -2.16
N ASN A 119 14.81 3.06 -2.90
CA ASN A 119 14.89 3.03 -4.36
C ASN A 119 13.50 3.16 -5.00
N GLY A 120 12.45 3.43 -4.20
CA GLY A 120 11.07 3.53 -4.67
C GLY A 120 10.43 2.18 -5.01
N ARG A 121 10.99 1.06 -4.54
CA ARG A 121 10.40 -0.28 -4.79
C ARG A 121 9.46 -0.66 -3.66
N LYS A 122 8.30 -1.22 -4.03
CA LYS A 122 7.29 -1.69 -3.08
C LYS A 122 7.85 -2.82 -2.21
N ARG A 123 7.63 -2.73 -0.90
CA ARG A 123 8.14 -3.67 0.13
C ARG A 123 7.05 -4.32 0.96
N ALA A 124 5.93 -3.63 1.13
CA ALA A 124 4.77 -4.18 1.78
C ALA A 124 3.49 -3.62 1.18
N THR A 125 2.43 -4.42 1.15
CA THR A 125 1.05 -3.96 0.94
C THR A 125 0.15 -4.47 2.03
N ILE A 126 -0.83 -3.65 2.40
CA ILE A 126 -2.02 -4.09 3.12
C ILE A 126 -3.19 -3.64 2.26
N ASP A 127 -4.02 -4.56 1.79
CA ASP A 127 -5.10 -4.23 0.88
C ASP A 127 -6.33 -5.12 1.06
N VAL A 128 -7.45 -4.66 0.51
CA VAL A 128 -8.65 -5.48 0.31
C VAL A 128 -8.90 -5.54 -1.19
N SER A 129 -8.87 -6.74 -1.76
CA SER A 129 -9.19 -6.95 -3.17
C SER A 129 -10.67 -6.74 -3.45
N GLY A 130 -11.03 -6.55 -4.73
CA GLY A 130 -12.42 -6.35 -5.16
C GLY A 130 -13.39 -7.50 -4.82
N ASP A 131 -12.90 -8.69 -4.47
CA ASP A 131 -13.72 -9.80 -3.96
C ASP A 131 -13.93 -9.77 -2.43
N GLY A 132 -13.41 -8.74 -1.76
CA GLY A 132 -13.50 -8.54 -0.32
C GLY A 132 -12.38 -9.20 0.49
N SER A 133 -11.43 -9.90 -0.14
CA SER A 133 -10.34 -10.59 0.56
C SER A 133 -9.32 -9.59 1.13
N PRO A 134 -9.12 -9.51 2.46
CA PRO A 134 -8.04 -8.71 3.03
C PRO A 134 -6.70 -9.45 2.93
N SER A 135 -5.63 -8.71 2.65
CA SER A 135 -4.28 -9.26 2.60
C SER A 135 -3.21 -8.31 3.14
N LEU A 136 -2.13 -8.90 3.67
CA LEU A 136 -0.85 -8.26 3.96
C LEU A 136 0.22 -9.05 3.20
N VAL A 137 1.00 -8.39 2.35
CA VAL A 137 2.08 -9.00 1.57
C VAL A 137 3.39 -8.31 1.86
N LEU A 138 4.45 -9.08 2.10
CA LEU A 138 5.83 -8.60 2.22
C LEU A 138 6.63 -9.06 1.01
N MET A 139 7.31 -8.14 0.34
CA MET A 139 8.11 -8.40 -0.87
C MET A 139 9.61 -8.30 -0.58
N ASP A 140 10.45 -8.94 -1.41
CA ASP A 140 11.90 -8.80 -1.42
C ASP A 140 12.40 -7.65 -2.32
N SER A 141 13.71 -7.52 -2.50
CA SER A 141 14.32 -6.40 -3.26
C SER A 141 14.06 -6.47 -4.75
N SER A 142 13.68 -7.65 -5.25
CA SER A 142 13.29 -7.87 -6.64
C SER A 142 11.79 -7.67 -6.83
N GLY A 143 11.04 -7.36 -5.77
CA GLY A 143 9.59 -7.19 -5.79
C GLY A 143 8.82 -8.51 -5.66
N ILE A 144 9.49 -9.62 -5.36
CA ILE A 144 8.86 -10.94 -5.23
C ILE A 144 8.28 -11.08 -3.82
N ALA A 145 7.03 -11.51 -3.70
CA ALA A 145 6.40 -11.79 -2.42
C ALA A 145 7.17 -12.89 -1.67
N ARG A 146 7.46 -12.67 -0.39
CA ARG A 146 8.18 -13.63 0.50
C ARG A 146 7.33 -14.10 1.66
N ALA A 147 6.32 -13.33 2.04
CA ALA A 147 5.33 -13.72 3.00
C ALA A 147 3.98 -13.07 2.65
N SER A 148 2.89 -13.78 2.91
CA SER A 148 1.55 -13.22 2.84
C SER A 148 0.67 -13.72 3.98
N LEU A 149 -0.17 -12.84 4.52
CA LEU A 149 -1.25 -13.16 5.45
C LEU A 149 -2.55 -12.70 4.77
N ALA A 150 -3.49 -13.60 4.56
CA ALA A 150 -4.73 -13.26 3.86
C ALA A 150 -5.90 -14.08 4.39
N ILE A 151 -7.11 -13.55 4.16
CA ILE A 151 -8.36 -14.32 4.26
C ILE A 151 -8.91 -14.41 2.84
N SER A 152 -9.15 -15.62 2.34
CA SER A 152 -9.71 -15.81 1.00
C SER A 152 -11.14 -15.29 0.92
N SER A 153 -11.70 -15.16 -0.29
CA SER A 153 -13.11 -14.80 -0.48
C SER A 153 -14.10 -15.82 0.08
N GLN A 154 -13.64 -17.02 0.44
CA GLN A 154 -14.44 -18.02 1.15
C GLN A 154 -14.30 -17.93 2.68
N GLY A 155 -13.54 -16.97 3.21
CA GLY A 155 -13.34 -16.80 4.64
C GLY A 155 -12.19 -17.63 5.22
N VAL A 156 -11.41 -18.32 4.39
CA VAL A 156 -10.32 -19.20 4.83
C VAL A 156 -9.06 -18.38 5.14
N PRO A 157 -8.61 -18.26 6.40
CA PRO A 157 -7.38 -17.58 6.75
C PRO A 157 -6.14 -18.41 6.38
N GLY A 158 -5.12 -17.75 5.86
CA GLY A 158 -3.85 -18.39 5.50
C GLY A 158 -2.63 -17.48 5.72
N LEU A 159 -1.53 -18.09 6.16
CA LEU A 159 -0.19 -17.49 6.20
C LEU A 159 0.73 -18.31 5.28
N ASN A 160 1.32 -17.67 4.28
CA ASN A 160 2.27 -18.30 3.37
C ASN A 160 3.68 -17.72 3.55
N ILE A 161 4.70 -18.59 3.43
CA ILE A 161 6.10 -18.19 3.19
C ILE A 161 6.50 -18.70 1.81
N LEU A 162 7.04 -17.81 1.00
CA LEU A 162 7.37 -18.08 -0.40
C LEU A 162 8.90 -18.08 -0.61
N ASP A 163 9.39 -18.82 -1.61
CA ASP A 163 10.79 -18.81 -2.02
C ASP A 163 11.13 -17.64 -2.97
N SER A 164 12.36 -17.62 -3.50
CA SER A 164 12.83 -16.54 -4.39
C SER A 164 12.24 -16.60 -5.79
N GLN A 165 11.51 -17.65 -6.13
CA GLN A 165 10.75 -17.75 -7.38
C GLN A 165 9.27 -17.39 -7.16
N GLY A 166 8.86 -17.15 -5.91
CA GLY A 166 7.48 -16.88 -5.56
C GLY A 166 6.65 -18.15 -5.34
N ASN A 167 7.28 -19.32 -5.18
CA ASN A 167 6.57 -20.55 -4.88
C ASN A 167 6.32 -20.67 -3.37
N VAL A 168 5.12 -21.08 -2.97
CA VAL A 168 4.80 -21.30 -1.55
C VAL A 168 5.59 -22.50 -1.03
N ARG A 169 6.35 -22.29 0.04
CA ARG A 169 7.16 -23.31 0.73
C ARG A 169 6.59 -23.69 2.08
N ILE A 170 5.87 -22.78 2.72
CA ILE A 170 5.16 -23.00 3.97
C ILE A 170 3.76 -22.42 3.81
N ASP A 171 2.74 -23.22 4.06
CA ASP A 171 1.33 -22.82 4.09
C ASP A 171 0.75 -23.20 5.45
N LEU A 172 0.28 -22.22 6.20
CA LEU A 172 -0.45 -22.40 7.45
C LEU A 172 -1.89 -21.96 7.22
N ARG A 173 -2.84 -22.87 7.35
CA ARG A 173 -4.24 -22.62 6.99
C ARG A 173 -5.21 -23.27 7.97
N VAL A 174 -6.38 -22.63 8.12
CA VAL A 174 -7.53 -23.18 8.84
C VAL A 174 -8.72 -23.17 7.88
N TRP A 175 -9.27 -24.34 7.57
CA TRP A 175 -10.43 -24.50 6.70
C TRP A 175 -11.72 -24.58 7.52
N ASP A 176 -12.86 -24.35 6.86
CA ASP A 176 -14.18 -24.35 7.50
C ASP A 176 -14.65 -25.73 7.99
N ASP A 177 -14.00 -26.81 7.53
CA ASP A 177 -14.21 -28.18 7.99
C ASP A 177 -13.40 -28.52 9.26
N GLU A 178 -13.01 -27.49 10.01
CA GLU A 178 -12.27 -27.57 11.27
C GLU A 178 -10.87 -28.20 11.10
N VAL A 179 -10.35 -28.27 9.88
CA VAL A 179 -8.96 -28.67 9.62
C VAL A 179 -8.05 -27.46 9.80
N ALA A 180 -7.01 -27.61 10.61
CA ALA A 180 -5.89 -26.68 10.67
C ALA A 180 -4.62 -27.43 10.25
N ALA A 181 -3.88 -26.91 9.27
CA ALA A 181 -2.65 -27.54 8.82
C ALA A 181 -1.50 -26.57 8.61
N LEU A 182 -0.29 -27.05 8.91
CA LEU A 182 0.98 -26.50 8.49
C LEU A 182 1.56 -27.45 7.43
N ILE A 183 1.77 -26.96 6.22
CA ILE A 183 2.27 -27.73 5.07
C ILE A 183 3.63 -27.16 4.67
N LEU A 184 4.61 -28.04 4.44
CA LEU A 184 5.92 -27.71 3.92
C LEU A 184 6.06 -28.33 2.53
N SER A 185 6.37 -27.48 1.54
CA SER A 185 6.50 -27.88 0.14
C SER A 185 7.93 -27.74 -0.37
N ASP A 186 8.27 -28.46 -1.45
CA ASP A 186 9.51 -28.26 -2.20
C ASP A 186 9.44 -27.03 -3.13
N SER A 187 10.49 -26.81 -3.93
CA SER A 187 10.57 -25.68 -4.86
C SER A 187 9.63 -25.79 -6.06
N SER A 188 9.08 -26.97 -6.35
CA SER A 188 8.01 -27.16 -7.33
C SER A 188 6.62 -26.89 -6.75
N GLY A 189 6.50 -26.69 -5.44
CA GLY A 189 5.24 -26.50 -4.74
C GLY A 189 4.61 -27.80 -4.23
N GLU A 190 5.27 -28.94 -4.41
CA GLU A 190 4.76 -30.25 -3.99
C GLU A 190 4.94 -30.42 -2.47
N PRO A 191 3.91 -30.87 -1.72
CA PRO A 191 3.97 -31.01 -0.27
C PRO A 191 4.74 -32.26 0.16
N HIS A 192 5.71 -32.07 1.07
CA HIS A 192 6.56 -33.15 1.60
C HIS A 192 6.42 -33.37 3.10
N ALA A 193 5.86 -32.41 3.83
CA ALA A 193 5.51 -32.59 5.23
C ALA A 193 4.24 -31.82 5.58
N ALA A 194 3.42 -32.41 6.43
CA ALA A 194 2.23 -31.77 6.94
C ALA A 194 2.03 -32.09 8.42
N LEU A 195 1.68 -31.07 9.21
CA LEU A 195 1.13 -31.22 10.55
C LEU A 195 -0.32 -30.74 10.49
N ALA A 196 -1.28 -31.62 10.77
CA ALA A 196 -2.69 -31.30 10.69
C ALA A 196 -3.44 -31.69 11.97
N ALA A 197 -4.39 -30.85 12.38
CA ALA A 197 -5.40 -31.15 13.38
C ALA A 197 -6.78 -31.00 12.73
N SER A 198 -7.74 -31.81 13.15
CA SER A 198 -9.11 -31.79 12.65
C SER A 198 -10.04 -32.26 13.75
N ASP A 199 -11.27 -31.75 13.77
CA ASP A 199 -12.34 -32.25 14.65
C ASP A 199 -13.05 -33.48 14.05
N ILE A 200 -12.85 -33.73 12.75
CA ILE A 200 -13.45 -34.86 12.01
C ILE A 200 -12.51 -36.08 12.00
N GLY A 201 -11.20 -35.86 12.11
CA GLY A 201 -10.17 -36.91 11.99
C GLY A 201 -9.10 -36.84 13.08
N PRO A 202 -8.26 -37.89 13.21
CA PRO A 202 -7.15 -37.85 14.14
C PRO A 202 -6.14 -36.76 13.71
N PRO A 203 -5.54 -36.02 14.66
CA PRO A 203 -4.40 -35.18 14.34
C PRO A 203 -3.28 -36.04 13.77
N SER A 204 -2.53 -35.47 12.82
CA SER A 204 -1.52 -36.19 12.04
C SER A 204 -0.26 -35.36 11.81
N LEU A 205 0.88 -36.04 11.79
CA LEU A 205 2.13 -35.57 11.24
C LEU A 205 2.53 -36.54 10.12
N VAL A 206 2.64 -36.03 8.90
CA VAL A 206 2.93 -36.81 7.70
C VAL A 206 4.22 -36.32 7.08
N LEU A 207 5.10 -37.25 6.67
CA LEU A 207 6.22 -36.99 5.77
C LEU A 207 6.06 -37.81 4.50
N ALA A 208 6.23 -37.19 3.34
CA ALA A 208 6.11 -37.80 2.03
C ALA A 208 7.45 -37.91 1.30
N ASP A 209 7.52 -38.78 0.29
CA ASP A 209 8.65 -38.88 -0.62
C ASP A 209 8.56 -37.88 -1.79
N GLU A 210 9.57 -37.89 -2.67
CA GLU A 210 9.65 -37.03 -3.86
C GLU A 210 8.43 -37.14 -4.81
N GLN A 211 7.64 -38.21 -4.71
CA GLN A 211 6.42 -38.41 -5.49
C GLN A 211 5.16 -38.09 -4.67
N THR A 212 5.33 -37.33 -3.58
CA THR A 212 4.30 -36.93 -2.60
C THR A 212 3.54 -38.09 -1.95
N ARG A 213 4.14 -39.29 -1.93
CA ARG A 213 3.56 -40.47 -1.27
C ARG A 213 3.98 -40.48 0.19
N SER A 214 3.02 -40.58 1.11
CA SER A 214 3.31 -40.68 2.55
C SER A 214 4.22 -41.88 2.87
N ARG A 215 5.29 -41.62 3.63
CA ARG A 215 6.27 -42.61 4.11
C ARG A 215 6.32 -42.70 5.62
N VAL A 216 5.99 -41.61 6.30
CA VAL A 216 5.88 -41.55 7.75
C VAL A 216 4.53 -40.94 8.06
N ASP A 217 3.74 -41.64 8.85
CA ASP A 217 2.45 -41.16 9.33
C ASP A 217 2.38 -41.37 10.85
N LEU A 218 2.27 -40.28 11.60
CA LEU A 218 2.12 -40.28 13.04
C LEU A 218 0.76 -39.69 13.38
N ARG A 219 -0.10 -40.45 14.05
CA ARG A 219 -1.47 -40.06 14.42
C ARG A 219 -1.74 -40.28 15.90
N VAL A 220 -2.76 -39.59 16.41
CA VAL A 220 -3.44 -39.97 17.65
C VAL A 220 -4.87 -40.39 17.32
N LEU A 221 -5.11 -41.69 17.32
CA LEU A 221 -6.39 -42.29 16.98
C LEU A 221 -7.42 -42.06 18.09
N LYS A 222 -8.68 -42.40 17.79
CA LYS A 222 -9.79 -42.33 18.75
C LYS A 222 -9.45 -43.07 20.05
N GLY A 223 -9.70 -42.42 21.19
CA GLY A 223 -9.35 -42.93 22.51
C GLY A 223 -7.92 -42.59 22.96
N GLY A 224 -7.19 -41.75 22.21
CA GLY A 224 -5.86 -41.28 22.58
C GLY A 224 -4.74 -42.28 22.26
N VAL A 225 -5.01 -43.27 21.43
CA VAL A 225 -4.04 -44.29 21.03
C VAL A 225 -3.07 -43.67 20.03
N PRO A 226 -1.78 -43.52 20.34
CA PRO A 226 -0.81 -43.07 19.35
C PRO A 226 -0.70 -44.13 18.25
N ASN A 227 -0.24 -43.73 17.07
CA ASN A 227 0.05 -44.66 16.00
C ASN A 227 1.14 -44.09 15.09
N LEU A 228 2.21 -44.86 14.89
CA LEU A 228 3.27 -44.57 13.93
C LEU A 228 3.25 -45.64 12.84
N VAL A 229 3.19 -45.22 11.57
CA VAL A 229 3.29 -46.09 10.40
C VAL A 229 4.47 -45.64 9.55
N LEU A 230 5.37 -46.58 9.21
CA LEU A 230 6.45 -46.38 8.26
C LEU A 230 6.23 -47.25 7.03
N THR A 231 6.29 -46.68 5.83
CA THR A 231 6.14 -47.40 4.56
C THR A 231 7.37 -47.29 3.68
N ASP A 232 7.64 -48.34 2.90
CA ASP A 232 8.70 -48.34 1.88
C ASP A 232 8.29 -47.61 0.59
N TYR A 233 9.20 -47.55 -0.39
CA TYR A 233 8.97 -46.90 -1.68
C TYR A 233 7.90 -47.58 -2.56
N GLN A 234 7.51 -48.82 -2.25
CA GLN A 234 6.44 -49.56 -2.90
C GLN A 234 5.09 -49.38 -2.18
N GLY A 235 5.09 -48.79 -0.97
CA GLY A 235 3.92 -48.61 -0.12
C GLY A 235 3.69 -49.75 0.86
N ASN A 236 4.63 -50.69 1.01
CA ASN A 236 4.51 -51.75 2.01
C ASN A 236 4.80 -51.19 3.41
N VAL A 237 4.03 -51.61 4.41
CA VAL A 237 4.28 -51.24 5.81
C VAL A 237 5.54 -51.97 6.29
N LEU A 238 6.56 -51.19 6.65
CA LEU A 238 7.80 -51.67 7.26
C LEU A 238 7.67 -51.80 8.77
N PHE A 239 6.95 -50.85 9.39
CA PHE A 239 6.79 -50.78 10.82
C PHE A 239 5.45 -50.14 11.16
N THR A 240 4.81 -50.67 12.20
CA THR A 240 3.66 -50.06 12.84
C THR A 240 3.79 -50.22 14.35
N ALA A 241 3.51 -49.15 15.09
CA ALA A 241 3.42 -49.17 16.55
C ALA A 241 2.21 -48.36 17.02
N PRO A 242 1.62 -48.70 18.18
CA PRO A 242 0.85 -47.75 18.95
C PRO A 242 1.74 -46.62 19.49
#